data_AF-A0AAD3DH70-F1
#
_entry.id   AF-A0AAD3DH70-F1
#
_cell.length_a   1.000
_cell.length_b   1.000
_cell.length_c   1.000
_cell.angle_alpha   90.00
_cell.angle_beta   90.00
_cell.angle_gamma   90.00
#
_symmetry.space_group_name_H-M   'P 1'
#
loop_
_entity.id
_entity.type
_entity.pdbx_description
1 polymer ?
#
loop_
_entity_poly.entity_id
_entity_poly.type
_entity_poly.pdbx_seq_one_letter_code
_entity_poly.pdbx_strand_id
1 'polypeptide(L)'
;SQGALVALLLGLLVIHAALNSISSRVTAFTNTLSFFWHVFASIAMCGALLATARSLNAPSYVLTAWTPNSSVHGIRSPPYIFLMGLLMAQWALMGYDASIHVAEETIDAQNAASAALVASVCLCSGLGLGVLLSLTFAMQSMASILSPANATGGHSAMTQLFWDVFQSRYGSGIGALGLSYIPLVGLFFCANASLAANARMLYAFSRDGAMPGFRIWRRLHPSSRLPLHACWLMAALAGLLGVPCVLNKRFFHTVSAGSVVALSLSYG
;
A
#
# COMPACT_ATOMS: atom_id res chain seq x y z
N SER A 1 7.58 -19.64 -8.01
CA SER A 1 8.61 -20.05 -7.03
C SER A 1 9.01 -18.84 -6.18
N GLN A 2 9.50 -19.03 -4.96
CA GLN A 2 9.93 -17.91 -4.09
C GLN A 2 11.04 -17.07 -4.75
N GLY A 3 11.97 -17.70 -5.47
CA GLY A 3 13.01 -17.00 -6.22
C GLY A 3 12.46 -16.06 -7.30
N ALA A 4 11.37 -16.41 -7.97
CA ALA A 4 10.73 -15.53 -8.96
C ALA A 4 10.12 -14.27 -8.30
N LEU A 5 9.55 -14.41 -7.09
CA LEU A 5 9.01 -13.27 -6.34
C LEU A 5 10.12 -12.33 -5.86
N VAL A 6 11.26 -12.88 -5.44
CA VAL A 6 12.45 -12.09 -5.08
C VAL A 6 13.02 -11.37 -6.30
N ALA A 7 13.14 -12.06 -7.44
CA ALA A 7 13.59 -11.44 -8.68
C ALA A 7 12.64 -10.33 -9.14
N LEU A 8 11.32 -10.53 -9.03
CA LEU A 8 10.31 -9.52 -9.33
C LEU A 8 10.45 -8.31 -8.40
N LEU A 9 10.61 -8.53 -7.09
CA LEU A 9 10.82 -7.46 -6.11
C LEU A 9 12.04 -6.61 -6.47
N LEU A 10 13.20 -7.25 -6.68
CA LEU A 10 14.44 -6.55 -7.01
C LEU A 10 14.34 -5.84 -8.36
N GLY A 11 13.73 -6.47 -9.36
CA GLY A 11 13.48 -5.87 -10.68
C GLY A 11 12.59 -4.64 -10.58
N LEU A 12 11.51 -4.69 -9.80
CA LEU A 12 10.62 -3.55 -9.55
C LEU A 12 11.37 -2.42 -8.85
N LEU A 13 12.16 -2.71 -7.81
CA LEU A 13 12.96 -1.70 -7.12
C LEU A 13 13.95 -0.99 -8.05
N VAL A 14 14.59 -1.73 -8.96
CA VAL A 14 15.47 -1.15 -9.98
C VAL A 14 14.67 -0.26 -10.94
N ILE A 15 13.48 -0.69 -11.38
CA ILE A 15 12.59 0.11 -12.22
C ILE A 15 12.18 1.40 -11.49
N HIS A 16 11.77 1.32 -10.22
CA HIS A 16 11.40 2.48 -9.42
C HIS A 16 12.57 3.44 -9.22
N ALA A 17 13.78 2.93 -8.95
CA ALA A 17 14.99 3.73 -8.83
C ALA A 17 15.35 4.42 -10.15
N ALA A 18 15.21 3.71 -11.27
CA ALA A 18 15.43 4.25 -12.61
C ALA A 18 14.43 5.35 -12.95
N LEU A 19 13.12 5.12 -12.75
CA LEU A 19 12.06 6.10 -12.99
C LEU A 19 12.29 7.39 -12.18
N ASN A 20 12.69 7.24 -10.92
CA ASN A 20 13.03 8.37 -10.05
C ASN A 20 14.40 9.01 -10.35
N SER A 21 15.20 8.42 -11.23
CA SER A 21 16.49 8.96 -11.66
C SER A 21 16.42 9.79 -12.95
N ILE A 22 15.34 9.68 -13.74
CA ILE A 22 15.22 10.31 -15.07
C ILE A 22 15.04 11.83 -14.97
N SER A 23 13.95 12.30 -14.35
CA SER A 23 13.64 13.72 -14.27
C SER A 23 12.54 13.99 -13.24
N SER A 24 12.59 15.15 -12.59
CA SER A 24 11.52 15.62 -11.70
C SER A 24 10.16 15.73 -12.40
N ARG A 25 10.16 16.04 -13.71
CA ARG A 25 8.93 16.07 -14.52
C ARG A 25 8.27 14.70 -14.65
N VAL A 26 9.06 13.63 -14.77
CA VAL A 26 8.55 12.26 -14.85
C VAL A 26 7.93 11.87 -13.50
N THR A 27 8.63 12.12 -12.39
CA THR A 27 8.10 11.85 -11.05
C THR A 27 6.79 12.61 -10.79
N ALA A 28 6.72 13.89 -11.17
CA ALA A 28 5.49 14.68 -11.02
C ALA A 28 4.35 14.10 -11.86
N PHE A 29 4.60 13.76 -13.13
CA PHE A 29 3.60 13.13 -13.99
C PHE A 29 3.11 11.78 -13.44
N THR A 30 4.03 10.92 -12.99
CA THR A 30 3.70 9.61 -12.40
C THR A 30 2.85 9.77 -11.13
N ASN A 31 3.14 10.76 -10.28
CA ASN A 31 2.34 11.03 -9.08
C ASN A 31 0.92 11.52 -9.42
N THR A 32 0.77 12.40 -10.41
CA THR A 32 -0.55 12.85 -10.86
C THR A 32 -1.35 11.70 -11.48
N LEU A 33 -0.71 10.88 -12.31
CA LEU A 33 -1.34 9.67 -12.88
C LEU A 33 -1.75 8.68 -11.78
N SER A 34 -0.88 8.48 -10.79
CA SER A 34 -1.14 7.63 -9.62
C SER A 34 -2.40 8.08 -8.88
N PHE A 35 -2.55 9.37 -8.62
CA PHE A 35 -3.74 9.93 -7.97
C PHE A 35 -5.03 9.54 -8.71
N PHE A 36 -5.09 9.82 -10.02
CA PHE A 36 -6.27 9.48 -10.82
C PHE A 36 -6.53 7.98 -10.89
N TRP A 37 -5.46 7.17 -10.99
CA TRP A 37 -5.58 5.71 -10.95
C TRP A 37 -6.19 5.26 -9.62
N HIS A 38 -5.69 5.73 -8.49
CA HIS A 38 -6.23 5.35 -7.18
C HIS A 38 -7.69 5.74 -7.00
N VAL A 39 -8.10 6.93 -7.44
CA VAL A 39 -9.50 7.37 -7.33
C VAL A 39 -10.40 6.57 -8.26
N PHE A 40 -10.15 6.62 -9.57
CA PHE A 40 -11.06 6.05 -10.56
C PHE A 40 -11.00 4.53 -10.60
N ALA A 41 -9.82 3.93 -10.49
CA ALA A 41 -9.70 2.48 -10.54
C ALA A 41 -10.28 1.82 -9.28
N SER A 42 -10.19 2.47 -8.10
CA SER A 42 -10.87 1.96 -6.90
C SER A 42 -12.39 2.02 -7.03
N ILE A 43 -12.95 3.12 -7.54
CA ILE A 43 -14.39 3.24 -7.79
C ILE A 43 -14.85 2.18 -8.82
N ALA A 44 -14.12 2.04 -9.92
CA ALA A 44 -14.41 1.04 -10.95
C ALA A 44 -14.30 -0.38 -10.39
N MET A 45 -13.31 -0.67 -9.56
CA MET A 45 -13.13 -1.96 -8.90
C MET A 45 -14.31 -2.28 -7.99
N CYS A 46 -14.73 -1.33 -7.15
CA CYS A 46 -15.90 -1.48 -6.27
C CYS A 46 -17.17 -1.74 -7.07
N GLY A 47 -17.42 -0.95 -8.12
CA GLY A 47 -18.58 -1.10 -8.99
C GLY A 47 -18.59 -2.44 -9.71
N ALA A 48 -17.46 -2.85 -10.31
CA ALA A 48 -17.33 -4.14 -10.98
C ALA A 48 -17.53 -5.32 -10.03
N LEU A 49 -16.98 -5.23 -8.82
CA LEU A 49 -17.14 -6.27 -7.81
C LEU A 49 -18.61 -6.43 -7.38
N LEU A 50 -19.27 -5.33 -7.04
CA LEU A 50 -20.66 -5.33 -6.62
C LEU A 50 -21.61 -5.76 -7.74
N ALA A 51 -21.34 -5.36 -8.99
CA ALA A 51 -22.13 -5.78 -10.15
C ALA A 51 -21.95 -7.27 -10.49
N THR A 52 -20.78 -7.84 -10.18
CA THR A 52 -20.49 -9.25 -10.46
C THR A 52 -21.01 -10.18 -9.37
N ALA A 53 -21.09 -9.71 -8.13
CA ALA A 53 -21.56 -10.49 -7.00
C ALA A 53 -23.00 -10.99 -7.22
N ARG A 54 -23.17 -12.32 -7.21
CA ARG A 54 -24.49 -12.96 -7.40
C ARG A 54 -25.42 -12.73 -6.20
N SER A 55 -24.84 -12.62 -5.01
CA SER A 55 -25.53 -12.29 -3.77
C SER A 55 -24.69 -11.29 -3.00
N LEU A 56 -25.36 -10.32 -2.39
CA LEU A 56 -24.76 -9.35 -1.49
C LEU A 56 -25.15 -9.68 -0.05
N ASN A 57 -24.22 -9.53 0.88
CA ASN A 57 -24.52 -9.69 2.30
C ASN A 57 -25.50 -8.62 2.79
N ALA A 58 -26.33 -8.98 3.78
CA ALA A 58 -27.22 -8.01 4.40
C ALA A 58 -26.43 -6.90 5.11
N PRO A 59 -26.91 -5.65 5.14
CA PRO A 59 -26.24 -4.56 5.88
C PRO A 59 -26.03 -4.89 7.36
N SER A 60 -26.94 -5.65 7.96
CA SER A 60 -26.79 -6.14 9.34
C SER A 60 -25.53 -7.00 9.49
N TYR A 61 -25.29 -7.95 8.58
CA TYR A 61 -24.08 -8.76 8.58
C TYR A 61 -22.83 -7.88 8.42
N VAL A 62 -22.83 -6.96 7.46
CA VAL A 62 -21.67 -6.08 7.20
C VAL A 62 -21.30 -5.23 8.42
N LEU A 63 -22.29 -4.78 9.20
CA LEU A 63 -22.07 -3.89 10.34
C LEU A 63 -21.90 -4.61 11.68
N THR A 64 -22.45 -5.82 11.86
CA THR A 64 -22.48 -6.49 13.17
C THR A 64 -21.77 -7.83 13.21
N ALA A 65 -21.40 -8.43 12.07
CA ALA A 65 -20.73 -9.72 12.07
C ALA A 65 -19.35 -9.64 12.73
N TRP A 66 -19.20 -10.38 13.82
CA TRP A 66 -17.93 -10.52 14.54
C TRP A 66 -17.40 -11.94 14.36
N THR A 67 -16.26 -12.08 13.71
CA THR A 67 -15.58 -13.37 13.50
C THR A 67 -14.21 -13.37 14.18
N PRO A 68 -14.15 -13.63 15.50
CA PRO A 68 -12.88 -13.72 16.20
C PRO A 68 -12.21 -15.02 15.76
N ASN A 69 -11.28 -14.93 14.80
CA ASN A 69 -10.49 -16.06 14.32
C ASN A 69 -9.48 -16.50 15.40
N SER A 70 -10.02 -17.04 16.48
CA SER A 70 -9.37 -17.38 17.75
C SER A 70 -8.68 -18.75 17.71
N SER A 71 -8.96 -19.56 16.69
CA SER A 71 -8.36 -20.89 16.50
C SER A 71 -6.97 -20.85 15.85
N VAL A 72 -6.64 -19.84 15.05
CA VAL A 72 -5.37 -19.80 14.30
C VAL A 72 -4.23 -19.17 15.12
N HIS A 73 -4.53 -18.28 16.06
CA HIS A 73 -3.52 -17.54 16.83
C HIS A 73 -3.62 -17.72 18.35
N GLY A 74 -4.63 -18.43 18.86
CA GLY A 74 -4.81 -18.67 20.31
C GLY A 74 -5.23 -17.43 21.12
N ILE A 75 -5.41 -16.29 20.46
CA ILE A 75 -5.77 -15.01 21.08
C ILE A 75 -7.29 -14.98 21.24
N ARG A 76 -7.75 -14.90 22.50
CA ARG A 76 -9.17 -14.97 22.87
C ARG A 76 -9.76 -13.66 23.38
N SER A 77 -8.95 -12.63 23.65
CA SER A 77 -9.43 -11.36 24.21
C SER A 77 -10.08 -10.48 23.13
N PRO A 78 -11.40 -10.21 23.21
CA PRO A 78 -12.10 -9.34 22.26
C PRO A 78 -11.48 -7.94 22.08
N PRO A 79 -11.08 -7.20 23.15
CA PRO A 79 -10.50 -5.87 22.97
C PRO A 79 -9.16 -5.91 22.22
N TYR A 80 -8.37 -6.97 22.40
CA TYR A 80 -7.11 -7.13 21.68
C TYR A 80 -7.36 -7.39 20.19
N ILE A 81 -8.30 -8.26 19.85
CA ILE A 81 -8.66 -8.54 18.44
C ILE A 81 -9.17 -7.26 17.76
N PHE A 82 -9.96 -6.46 18.47
CA PHE A 82 -10.42 -5.16 17.98
C PHE A 82 -9.25 -4.21 17.70
N LEU A 83 -8.31 -4.06 18.64
CA LEU A 83 -7.12 -3.22 18.46
C LEU A 83 -6.21 -3.71 17.32
N MET A 84 -6.10 -5.02 17.11
CA MET A 84 -5.37 -5.60 15.97
C MET A 84 -6.03 -5.28 14.62
N GLY A 85 -7.37 -5.29 14.57
CA GLY A 85 -8.11 -4.82 13.40
C GLY A 85 -7.89 -3.32 13.14
N LEU A 86 -7.91 -2.51 14.20
CA LEU A 86 -7.67 -1.06 14.13
C LEU A 86 -6.24 -0.75 13.64
N LEU A 87 -5.24 -1.54 14.05
CA LEU A 87 -3.85 -1.39 13.60
C LEU A 87 -3.71 -1.50 12.08
N MET A 88 -4.43 -2.42 11.44
CA MET A 88 -4.41 -2.58 9.98
C MET A 88 -5.13 -1.42 9.27
N ALA A 89 -6.22 -0.91 9.85
CA ALA A 89 -6.87 0.29 9.34
C ALA A 89 -5.94 1.51 9.40
N GLN A 90 -5.18 1.66 10.50
CA GLN A 90 -4.21 2.73 10.66
C GLN A 90 -3.06 2.63 9.65
N TRP A 91 -2.56 1.42 9.39
CA TRP A 91 -1.53 1.19 8.37
C TRP A 91 -1.97 1.67 6.98
N ALA A 92 -3.25 1.48 6.63
CA ALA A 92 -3.78 1.89 5.33
C ALA A 92 -3.89 3.42 5.17
N LEU A 93 -3.93 4.18 6.27
CA LEU A 93 -3.99 5.65 6.25
C LEU A 93 -2.61 6.31 6.34
N MET A 94 -1.54 5.53 6.44
CA MET A 94 -0.19 6.04 6.62
C MET A 94 0.33 6.81 5.38
N GLY A 95 1.13 7.86 5.60
CA GLY A 95 1.73 8.66 4.52
C GLY A 95 1.02 9.98 4.20
N TYR A 96 0.07 10.43 5.03
CA TYR A 96 -0.57 11.75 4.88
C TYR A 96 0.41 12.92 5.08
N ASP A 97 1.50 12.70 5.79
CA ASP A 97 2.61 13.64 6.03
C ASP A 97 3.49 13.86 4.80
N ALA A 98 3.37 13.02 3.77
CA ALA A 98 4.05 13.22 2.49
C ALA A 98 3.71 14.59 1.88
N SER A 99 2.52 15.14 2.16
CA SER A 99 2.12 16.48 1.74
C SER A 99 2.98 17.59 2.37
N ILE A 100 3.49 17.37 3.58
CA ILE A 100 4.35 18.31 4.32
C ILE A 100 5.76 18.33 3.71
N HIS A 101 6.27 17.17 3.28
CA HIS A 101 7.61 17.09 2.69
C HIS A 101 7.77 17.85 1.36
N VAL A 102 6.66 18.15 0.68
CA VAL A 102 6.64 18.93 -0.57
C VAL A 102 6.17 20.37 -0.32
N ALA A 103 5.90 20.73 0.94
CA ALA A 103 5.46 22.07 1.30
C ALA A 103 6.48 23.15 0.91
N GLU A 104 7.79 22.85 0.99
CA GLU A 104 8.86 23.77 0.56
C GLU A 104 8.78 24.14 -0.93
N GLU A 105 8.18 23.28 -1.74
CA GLU A 105 8.03 23.46 -3.20
C GLU A 105 6.62 23.98 -3.58
N THR A 106 5.75 24.22 -2.59
CA THR A 106 4.33 24.59 -2.80
C THR A 106 4.11 26.10 -2.70
N ILE A 107 3.39 26.67 -3.66
CA ILE A 107 2.94 28.07 -3.61
C ILE A 107 1.87 28.19 -2.51
N ASP A 108 2.03 29.15 -1.60
CA ASP A 108 1.16 29.32 -0.42
C ASP A 108 1.14 28.11 0.52
N ALA A 109 2.33 27.60 0.86
CA ALA A 109 2.51 26.40 1.68
C ALA A 109 1.71 26.38 3.00
N GLN A 110 1.48 27.53 3.65
CA GLN A 110 0.74 27.58 4.92
C GLN A 110 -0.71 27.11 4.76
N ASN A 111 -1.42 27.59 3.74
CA ASN A 111 -2.82 27.22 3.51
C ASN A 111 -2.92 25.97 2.63
N ALA A 112 -2.09 25.87 1.59
CA ALA A 112 -2.16 24.78 0.63
C ALA A 112 -1.74 23.44 1.25
N ALA A 113 -0.69 23.40 2.07
CA ALA A 113 -0.23 22.13 2.66
C ALA A 113 -1.22 21.62 3.72
N SER A 114 -1.77 22.51 4.55
CA SER A 114 -2.76 22.14 5.57
C SER A 114 -4.07 21.67 4.95
N ALA A 115 -4.58 22.38 3.94
CA ALA A 115 -5.77 21.97 3.19
C ALA A 115 -5.54 20.65 2.45
N ALA A 116 -4.38 20.46 1.81
CA ALA A 116 -4.04 19.22 1.13
C ALA A 116 -3.96 18.02 2.09
N LEU A 117 -3.42 18.21 3.29
CA LEU A 117 -3.36 17.17 4.33
C LEU A 117 -4.77 16.72 4.72
N VAL A 118 -5.65 17.66 5.09
CA VAL A 118 -7.04 17.33 5.49
C VAL A 118 -7.80 16.69 4.33
N ALA A 119 -7.69 17.24 3.12
CA ALA A 119 -8.34 16.69 1.94
C ALA A 119 -7.88 15.26 1.63
N SER A 120 -6.57 14.98 1.76
CA SER A 120 -6.01 13.64 1.55
C SER A 120 -6.56 12.64 2.56
N VAL A 121 -6.59 13.01 3.85
CA VAL A 121 -7.12 12.13 4.90
C VAL A 121 -8.61 11.83 4.68
N CYS A 122 -9.42 12.85 4.39
CA CYS A 122 -10.85 12.68 4.12
C CYS A 122 -11.09 11.80 2.89
N LEU A 123 -10.39 12.05 1.79
CA LEU A 123 -10.53 11.30 0.54
C LEU A 123 -10.10 9.84 0.71
N CYS A 124 -8.93 9.60 1.31
CA CYS A 124 -8.42 8.24 1.57
C CYS A 124 -9.34 7.47 2.52
N SER A 125 -9.86 8.11 3.57
CA SER A 125 -10.79 7.49 4.51
C SER A 125 -12.11 7.11 3.82
N GLY A 126 -12.67 8.01 3.01
CA GLY A 126 -13.91 7.76 2.27
C GLY A 126 -13.77 6.66 1.21
N LEU A 127 -12.73 6.73 0.38
CA LEU A 127 -12.47 5.70 -0.64
C LEU A 127 -12.12 4.36 -0.01
N GLY A 128 -11.28 4.35 1.03
CA GLY A 128 -10.90 3.15 1.76
C GLY A 128 -12.11 2.47 2.39
N LEU A 129 -12.99 3.23 3.04
CA LEU A 129 -14.25 2.72 3.58
C LEU A 129 -15.14 2.15 2.47
N GLY A 130 -15.26 2.85 1.33
CA GLY A 130 -16.01 2.37 0.16
C GLY A 130 -15.50 1.02 -0.37
N VAL A 131 -14.17 0.84 -0.44
CA VAL A 131 -13.55 -0.43 -0.82
C VAL A 131 -13.86 -1.52 0.20
N LEU A 132 -13.69 -1.25 1.49
CA LEU A 132 -13.99 -2.22 2.56
C LEU A 132 -15.45 -2.65 2.58
N LEU A 133 -16.38 -1.70 2.43
CA LEU A 133 -17.81 -2.00 2.31
C LEU A 133 -18.07 -2.85 1.08
N SER A 134 -17.53 -2.49 -0.08
CA SER A 134 -17.74 -3.24 -1.33
C SER A 134 -17.24 -4.68 -1.23
N LEU A 135 -16.06 -4.89 -0.63
CA LEU A 135 -15.52 -6.22 -0.36
C LEU A 135 -16.44 -7.00 0.58
N THR A 136 -16.90 -6.39 1.67
CA THR A 136 -17.71 -7.08 2.69
C THR A 136 -19.11 -7.41 2.19
N PHE A 137 -19.71 -6.53 1.38
CA PHE A 137 -20.99 -6.79 0.71
C PHE A 137 -20.87 -7.90 -0.34
N ALA A 138 -19.80 -7.92 -1.14
CA ALA A 138 -19.61 -8.93 -2.18
C ALA A 138 -19.07 -10.28 -1.67
N MET A 139 -18.62 -10.36 -0.43
CA MET A 139 -18.00 -11.56 0.14
C MET A 139 -18.95 -12.76 0.12
N GLN A 140 -18.54 -13.87 -0.51
CA GLN A 140 -19.37 -15.08 -0.62
C GLN A 140 -19.18 -16.04 0.57
N SER A 141 -17.94 -16.28 1.01
CA SER A 141 -17.65 -17.16 2.15
C SER A 141 -16.32 -16.80 2.82
N MET A 142 -16.39 -16.47 4.11
CA MET A 142 -15.18 -16.20 4.92
C MET A 142 -14.30 -17.45 5.05
N ALA A 143 -14.90 -18.64 5.16
CA ALA A 143 -14.16 -19.89 5.30
C ALA A 143 -13.32 -20.22 4.05
N SER A 144 -13.84 -19.90 2.85
CA SER A 144 -13.11 -20.05 1.58
C SER A 144 -11.89 -19.12 1.51
N ILE A 145 -12.10 -17.85 1.88
CA ILE A 145 -11.04 -16.82 1.86
C ILE A 145 -9.88 -17.17 2.80
N LEU A 146 -10.18 -17.73 3.98
CA LEU A 146 -9.17 -18.07 4.99
C LEU A 146 -8.55 -19.46 4.80
N SER A 147 -9.10 -20.29 3.91
CA SER A 147 -8.61 -21.66 3.71
C SER A 147 -7.23 -21.67 3.05
N PRO A 148 -6.21 -22.35 3.62
CA PRO A 148 -4.90 -22.51 2.97
C PRO A 148 -4.95 -23.29 1.66
N ALA A 149 -6.00 -24.10 1.46
CA ALA A 149 -6.21 -24.93 0.27
C ALA A 149 -7.04 -24.23 -0.82
N ASN A 150 -7.27 -22.92 -0.70
CA ASN A 150 -8.02 -22.16 -1.69
C ASN A 150 -7.24 -21.96 -3.00
N ALA A 151 -7.90 -21.40 -4.03
CA ALA A 151 -7.31 -21.22 -5.36
C ALA A 151 -6.06 -20.33 -5.36
N THR A 152 -5.92 -19.45 -4.37
CA THR A 152 -4.73 -18.60 -4.17
C THR A 152 -3.68 -19.22 -3.24
N GLY A 153 -3.91 -20.42 -2.71
CA GLY A 153 -3.04 -21.10 -1.73
C GLY A 153 -2.86 -20.33 -0.42
N GLY A 154 -3.85 -19.51 -0.03
CA GLY A 154 -3.80 -18.66 1.15
C GLY A 154 -2.76 -17.53 1.07
N HIS A 155 -2.39 -17.09 -0.14
CA HIS A 155 -1.42 -15.99 -0.33
C HIS A 155 -2.06 -14.61 -0.41
N SER A 156 -3.31 -14.50 -0.88
CA SER A 156 -4.01 -13.22 -1.01
C SER A 156 -5.51 -13.39 -0.73
N ALA A 157 -5.95 -12.89 0.42
CA ALA A 157 -7.37 -12.92 0.80
C ALA A 157 -8.25 -12.11 -0.17
N MET A 158 -7.73 -10.97 -0.66
CA MET A 158 -8.47 -10.11 -1.59
C MET A 158 -8.64 -10.78 -2.96
N THR A 159 -7.58 -11.39 -3.51
CA THR A 159 -7.67 -12.13 -4.78
C THR A 159 -8.57 -13.34 -4.67
N GLN A 160 -8.57 -14.03 -3.52
CA GLN A 160 -9.51 -15.14 -3.29
C GLN A 160 -10.96 -14.66 -3.24
N LEU A 161 -11.23 -13.53 -2.58
CA LEU A 161 -12.57 -12.95 -2.57
C LEU A 161 -13.07 -12.66 -3.98
N PHE A 162 -12.21 -12.06 -4.82
CA PHE A 162 -12.53 -11.82 -6.23
C PHE A 162 -12.78 -13.14 -6.97
N TRP A 163 -11.93 -14.15 -6.74
CA TRP A 163 -12.09 -15.47 -7.33
C TRP A 163 -13.45 -16.08 -6.99
N ASP A 164 -13.84 -16.07 -5.72
CA ASP A 164 -15.10 -16.63 -5.24
C ASP A 164 -16.32 -15.92 -5.83
N VAL A 165 -16.25 -14.59 -5.96
CA VAL A 165 -17.31 -13.78 -6.60
C VAL A 165 -17.49 -14.16 -8.07
N PHE A 166 -16.40 -14.21 -8.84
CA PHE A 166 -16.45 -14.58 -10.25
C PHE A 166 -16.85 -16.04 -10.46
N GLN A 167 -16.35 -16.95 -9.61
CA GLN A 167 -16.70 -18.36 -9.63
C GLN A 167 -18.21 -18.58 -9.37
N SER A 168 -18.80 -17.87 -8.40
CA SER A 168 -20.22 -17.96 -8.07
C SER A 168 -21.14 -17.46 -9.20
N ARG A 169 -20.70 -16.45 -9.96
CA ARG A 169 -21.47 -15.83 -11.04
C ARG A 169 -21.32 -16.52 -12.39
N TYR A 170 -20.08 -16.81 -12.80
CA TYR A 170 -19.75 -17.26 -14.16
C TYR A 170 -19.23 -18.69 -14.22
N GLY A 171 -19.06 -19.37 -13.08
CA GLY A 171 -18.46 -20.71 -13.03
C GLY A 171 -16.96 -20.75 -13.32
N SER A 172 -16.32 -19.58 -13.50
CA SER A 172 -14.88 -19.43 -13.74
C SER A 172 -14.33 -18.22 -12.99
N GLY A 173 -13.21 -18.39 -12.29
CA GLY A 173 -12.51 -17.34 -11.56
C GLY A 173 -11.56 -16.48 -12.40
N ILE A 174 -11.41 -16.72 -13.71
CA ILE A 174 -10.41 -16.01 -14.54
C ILE A 174 -10.60 -14.48 -14.52
N GLY A 175 -11.84 -14.00 -14.48
CA GLY A 175 -12.14 -12.57 -14.40
C GLY A 175 -11.61 -11.89 -13.13
N ALA A 176 -11.40 -12.66 -12.05
CA ALA A 176 -10.80 -12.15 -10.82
C ALA A 176 -9.34 -11.72 -11.00
N LEU A 177 -8.62 -12.27 -11.98
CA LEU A 177 -7.25 -11.86 -12.29
C LEU A 177 -7.22 -10.43 -12.84
N GLY A 178 -8.18 -10.07 -13.70
CA GLY A 178 -8.31 -8.71 -14.23
C GLY A 178 -8.60 -7.71 -13.12
N LEU A 179 -9.52 -8.04 -12.20
CA LEU A 179 -9.83 -7.17 -11.06
C LEU A 179 -8.65 -7.05 -10.08
N SER A 180 -7.87 -8.13 -9.91
CA SER A 180 -6.66 -8.12 -9.09
C SER A 180 -5.52 -7.28 -9.67
N TYR A 181 -5.54 -6.99 -10.97
CA TYR A 181 -4.52 -6.14 -11.60
C TYR A 181 -4.61 -4.68 -11.14
N ILE A 182 -5.82 -4.19 -10.82
CA ILE A 182 -6.05 -2.82 -10.36
C ILE A 182 -5.23 -2.47 -9.11
N PRO A 183 -5.34 -3.21 -7.99
CA PRO A 183 -4.53 -2.94 -6.80
C PRO A 183 -3.04 -3.20 -7.02
N LEU A 184 -2.65 -4.13 -7.91
CA LEU A 184 -1.24 -4.37 -8.23
C LEU A 184 -0.59 -3.15 -8.91
N VAL A 185 -1.27 -2.51 -9.85
CA VAL A 185 -0.81 -1.26 -10.47
C VAL A 185 -0.80 -0.13 -9.45
N GLY A 186 -1.80 -0.06 -8.56
CA GLY A 186 -1.81 0.89 -7.44
C GLY A 186 -0.58 0.72 -6.53
N LEU A 187 -0.21 -0.52 -6.18
CA LEU A 187 0.97 -0.80 -5.38
C LEU A 187 2.26 -0.39 -6.10
N PHE A 188 2.34 -0.56 -7.42
CA PHE A 188 3.47 -0.10 -8.21
C PHE A 188 3.65 1.42 -8.11
N PHE A 189 2.58 2.19 -8.25
CA PHE A 189 2.64 3.64 -8.14
C PHE A 189 2.96 4.10 -6.71
N CYS A 190 2.36 3.46 -5.71
CA CYS A 190 2.66 3.71 -4.30
C CYS A 190 4.15 3.49 -4.00
N ALA A 191 4.71 2.34 -4.39
CA ALA A 191 6.13 2.04 -4.21
C ALA A 191 7.05 3.07 -4.90
N ASN A 192 6.68 3.52 -6.10
CA ASN A 192 7.42 4.55 -6.82
C ASN A 192 7.45 5.88 -6.05
N ALA A 193 6.29 6.32 -5.54
CA ALA A 193 6.15 7.57 -4.79
C ALA A 193 6.88 7.51 -3.45
N SER A 194 6.78 6.40 -2.72
CA SER A 194 7.49 6.19 -1.45
C SER A 194 9.00 6.22 -1.62
N LEU A 195 9.54 5.58 -2.67
CA LEU A 195 10.98 5.64 -2.94
C LEU A 195 11.45 7.08 -3.22
N ALA A 196 10.66 7.85 -3.97
CA ALA A 196 10.94 9.26 -4.24
C ALA A 196 10.97 10.11 -2.96
N ALA A 197 9.97 9.92 -2.07
CA ALA A 197 9.87 10.63 -0.80
C ALA A 197 11.05 10.29 0.12
N ASN A 198 11.36 9.01 0.29
CA ASN A 198 12.47 8.55 1.12
C ASN A 198 13.82 9.07 0.64
N ALA A 199 14.03 9.15 -0.69
CA ALA A 199 15.25 9.72 -1.26
C ALA A 199 15.41 11.20 -0.93
N ARG A 200 14.33 12.00 -0.98
CA ARG A 200 14.34 13.42 -0.59
C ARG A 200 14.61 13.60 0.90
N MET A 201 14.00 12.78 1.75
CA MET A 201 14.22 12.81 3.19
C MET A 201 15.67 12.46 3.55
N LEU A 202 16.24 11.43 2.94
CA LEU A 202 17.65 11.07 3.13
C LEU A 202 18.60 12.18 2.69
N TYR A 203 18.30 12.83 1.57
CA TYR A 203 19.05 13.99 1.10
C TYR A 203 19.02 15.13 2.12
N ALA A 204 17.85 15.45 2.68
CA ALA A 204 17.70 16.49 3.70
C ALA A 204 18.53 16.16 4.96
N PHE A 205 18.43 14.95 5.51
CA PHE A 205 19.26 14.54 6.66
C PHE A 205 20.76 14.56 6.35
N SER A 206 21.15 14.25 5.12
CA SER A 206 22.54 14.28 4.69
C SER A 206 23.06 15.71 4.47
N ARG A 207 22.18 16.67 4.15
CA ARG A 207 22.51 18.09 4.13
C ARG A 207 22.85 18.58 5.53
N ASP A 208 22.14 18.08 6.53
CA ASP A 208 22.28 18.47 7.94
C ASP A 208 23.39 17.68 8.67
N GLY A 209 24.10 16.77 7.98
CA GLY A 209 25.22 16.00 8.53
C GLY A 209 24.82 14.87 9.47
N ALA A 210 23.53 14.52 9.54
CA ALA A 210 22.99 13.54 10.48
C ALA A 210 23.24 12.07 10.09
N MET A 211 23.84 11.80 8.92
CA MET A 211 24.02 10.45 8.37
C MET A 211 25.51 10.10 8.13
N PRO A 212 25.93 8.84 8.40
CA PRO A 212 27.26 8.38 8.01
C PRO A 212 27.39 8.42 6.48
N GLY A 213 28.52 8.97 5.99
CA GLY A 213 28.73 9.16 4.56
C GLY A 213 27.90 10.29 3.94
N PHE A 214 27.35 11.23 4.74
CA PHE A 214 26.52 12.36 4.31
C PHE A 214 27.05 13.10 3.06
N ARG A 215 28.37 13.17 2.87
CA ARG A 215 29.02 13.80 1.70
C ARG A 215 28.67 13.15 0.36
N ILE A 216 28.30 11.87 0.33
CA ILE A 216 27.91 11.13 -0.87
C ILE A 216 26.43 11.35 -1.16
N TRP A 217 25.59 11.20 -0.12
CA TRP A 217 24.13 11.26 -0.23
C TRP A 217 23.60 12.68 -0.49
N ARG A 218 24.32 13.71 -0.04
CA ARG A 218 24.00 15.12 -0.31
C ARG A 218 24.31 15.59 -1.73
N ARG A 219 24.88 14.75 -2.60
CA ARG A 219 25.22 15.15 -3.98
C ARG A 219 23.97 15.11 -4.85
N LEU A 220 23.66 16.26 -5.45
CA LEU A 220 22.62 16.37 -6.47
C LEU A 220 23.23 16.19 -7.86
N HIS A 221 22.48 15.56 -8.76
CA HIS A 221 22.89 15.46 -10.16
C HIS A 221 22.82 16.85 -10.84
N PRO A 222 23.85 17.27 -11.61
CA PRO A 222 23.94 18.64 -12.13
C PRO A 222 22.78 19.07 -13.03
N SER A 223 22.24 18.13 -13.82
CA SER A 223 21.19 18.41 -14.81
C SER A 223 19.77 18.24 -14.23
N SER A 224 19.53 17.19 -13.44
CA SER A 224 18.20 16.86 -12.94
C SER A 224 17.90 17.41 -11.55
N ARG A 225 18.92 17.89 -10.82
CA ARG A 225 18.84 18.33 -9.42
C ARG A 225 18.22 17.30 -8.47
N LEU A 226 18.25 16.01 -8.85
CA LEU A 226 17.73 14.91 -8.04
C LEU A 226 18.85 14.25 -7.22
N PRO A 227 18.56 13.77 -6.00
CA PRO A 227 19.53 13.07 -5.16
C PRO A 227 19.66 11.59 -5.58
N LEU A 228 20.32 11.33 -6.72
CA LEU A 228 20.40 9.99 -7.32
C LEU A 228 21.02 8.95 -6.37
N HIS A 229 22.14 9.28 -5.71
CA HIS A 229 22.80 8.36 -4.78
C HIS A 229 21.90 7.98 -3.59
N ALA A 230 21.08 8.92 -3.10
CA ALA A 230 20.13 8.67 -2.02
C ALA A 230 19.00 7.74 -2.49
N CYS A 231 18.51 7.91 -3.72
CA CYS A 231 17.48 7.06 -4.32
C CYS A 231 17.95 5.60 -4.45
N TRP A 232 19.14 5.38 -5.00
CA TRP A 232 19.70 4.03 -5.13
C TRP A 232 20.02 3.37 -3.79
N LEU A 233 20.49 4.13 -2.79
CA LEU A 233 20.67 3.60 -1.45
C LEU A 233 19.33 3.16 -0.85
N MET A 234 18.27 3.97 -0.97
CA MET A 234 16.95 3.62 -0.47
C MET A 234 16.36 2.39 -1.16
N ALA A 235 16.57 2.25 -2.48
CA ALA A 235 16.17 1.04 -3.21
C ALA A 235 16.94 -0.19 -2.72
N ALA A 236 18.25 -0.07 -2.46
CA ALA A 236 19.05 -1.16 -1.92
C ALA A 236 18.63 -1.57 -0.51
N LEU A 237 18.37 -0.61 0.38
CA LEU A 237 17.86 -0.86 1.73
C LEU A 237 16.47 -1.50 1.71
N ALA A 238 15.58 -1.03 0.82
CA ALA A 238 14.28 -1.64 0.60
C ALA A 238 14.40 -3.10 0.09
N GLY A 239 15.36 -3.38 -0.79
CA GLY A 239 15.67 -4.74 -1.23
C GLY A 239 16.19 -5.62 -0.09
N LEU A 240 17.13 -5.10 0.70
CA LEU A 240 17.72 -5.81 1.85
C LEU A 240 16.66 -6.22 2.88
N LEU A 241 15.70 -5.34 3.18
CA LEU A 241 14.58 -5.63 4.08
C LEU A 241 13.46 -6.43 3.41
N GLY A 242 13.22 -6.20 2.12
CA GLY A 242 12.12 -6.81 1.37
C GLY A 242 12.35 -8.28 1.03
N VAL A 243 13.60 -8.71 0.78
CA VAL A 243 13.92 -10.11 0.46
C VAL A 243 13.51 -11.06 1.60
N PRO A 244 13.88 -10.82 2.87
CA PRO A 244 13.39 -11.62 4.00
C PRO A 244 11.86 -11.62 4.14
N CYS A 245 11.18 -10.50 3.86
CA CYS A 245 9.72 -10.40 3.90
C CYS A 245 9.03 -11.32 2.88
N VAL A 246 9.60 -11.46 1.67
CA VAL A 246 9.07 -12.37 0.63
C VAL A 246 9.26 -13.83 1.02
N LEU A 247 10.37 -14.16 1.68
CA LEU A 247 10.70 -15.53 2.07
C LEU A 247 9.91 -15.98 3.31
N ASN A 248 9.58 -15.08 4.24
CA ASN A 248 8.91 -15.41 5.49
C ASN A 248 7.71 -14.48 5.79
N LYS A 249 6.50 -15.03 5.69
CA LYS A 249 5.24 -14.32 5.99
C LYS A 249 5.22 -13.72 7.40
N ARG A 250 5.81 -14.38 8.41
CA ARG A 250 5.87 -13.86 9.78
C ARG A 250 6.72 -12.59 9.85
N PHE A 251 7.86 -12.59 9.16
CA PHE A 251 8.74 -11.45 9.11
C PHE A 251 8.04 -10.24 8.46
N PHE A 252 7.30 -10.47 7.38
CA PHE A 252 6.47 -9.42 6.76
C PHE A 252 5.47 -8.81 7.74
N HIS A 253 4.71 -9.61 8.48
CA HIS A 253 3.75 -9.08 9.46
C HIS A 253 4.44 -8.30 10.59
N THR A 254 5.56 -8.79 11.09
CA THR A 254 6.34 -8.10 12.14
C THR A 254 6.92 -6.78 11.66
N VAL A 255 7.51 -6.75 10.47
CA VAL A 255 8.06 -5.52 9.87
C VAL A 255 6.94 -4.51 9.62
N SER A 256 5.82 -4.93 9.04
CA SER A 256 4.69 -4.05 8.77
C SER A 256 4.12 -3.45 10.07
N ALA A 257 3.91 -4.26 11.11
CA ALA A 257 3.45 -3.77 12.40
C ALA A 257 4.47 -2.83 13.06
N GLY A 258 5.77 -3.16 13.00
CA GLY A 258 6.84 -2.30 13.51
C GLY A 258 6.90 -0.95 12.80
N SER A 259 6.75 -0.93 11.48
CA SER A 259 6.70 0.31 10.68
C SER A 259 5.53 1.20 11.09
N VAL A 260 4.35 0.62 11.37
CA VAL A 260 3.19 1.38 11.86
C VAL A 260 3.53 2.07 13.17
N VAL A 261 4.07 1.33 14.14
CA VAL A 261 4.41 1.89 15.46
C VAL A 261 5.49 2.97 15.34
N ALA A 262 6.53 2.73 14.55
CA ALA A 262 7.61 3.69 14.33
C ALA A 262 7.11 4.99 13.71
N LEU A 263 6.23 4.91 12.71
CA LEU A 263 5.65 6.09 12.07
C LEU A 263 4.65 6.80 12.98
N SER A 264 3.85 6.07 13.76
CA SER A 264 2.99 6.68 14.79
C SER A 264 3.79 7.45 15.84
N LEU A 265 4.92 6.91 16.28
CA LEU A 265 5.83 7.62 17.19
C LEU A 265 6.46 8.85 16.54
N SER A 266 6.71 8.82 15.23
CA SER A 266 7.21 9.98 14.50
C SER A 266 6.18 11.10 14.34
N TYR A 267 4.89 10.79 14.47
CA TYR A 267 3.80 11.77 14.38
C TYR A 267 3.42 12.41 15.72
N GLY A 268 3.78 11.79 16.84
CA GLY A 268 3.53 12.29 18.20
C GLY A 268 4.63 13.18 18.71
#